data_AF-H2XWT8-F1
#
_entry.id   AF-H2XWT8-F1
#
_cell.length_a   1.000
_cell.length_b   1.000
_cell.length_c   1.000
_cell.angle_alpha   90.00
_cell.angle_beta   90.00
_cell.angle_gamma   90.00
#
_symmetry.space_group_name_H-M   'P 1'
#
loop_
_entity.id
_entity.type
_entity.pdbx_description
1 polymer ?
#
loop_
_entity_poly.entity_id
_entity_poly.type
_entity_poly.pdbx_seq_one_letter_code
_entity_poly.pdbx_strand_id
1 'polypeptide(L)'
;MAESVQAFVQGLKSRNEDTRLSIATALQHYINTEVQELSSEQNIEFMSELNSNIYDMLSSSDIHEKKGGLLGIVSQIDVDGSDGQLLKFYNLLRNLLPSPDIGVMEIAAQVMGRMAASSGYRTEHIEFQVQRSVEWLGTEKNDPKRHAAVLVLREMAVSSSTIFYQQIQSFFDGIFHVIHDSKQSIRECAIEALRAALSLVVQRET
;
A
#
# COMPACT_ATOMS: atom_id res chain seq x y z
N MET A 1 -12.69 -12.36 22.89
CA MET A 1 -12.66 -11.98 21.46
C MET A 1 -12.30 -10.51 21.28
N ALA A 2 -13.03 -9.56 21.88
CA ALA A 2 -12.65 -8.13 21.89
C ALA A 2 -11.28 -7.84 22.56
N GLU A 3 -10.91 -8.58 23.62
CA GLU A 3 -9.58 -8.45 24.25
C GLU A 3 -8.43 -8.85 23.33
N SER A 4 -8.63 -9.83 22.43
CA SER A 4 -7.62 -10.24 21.45
C SER A 4 -7.41 -9.15 20.40
N VAL A 5 -8.49 -8.54 19.90
CA VAL A 5 -8.43 -7.39 18.97
C VAL A 5 -7.66 -6.24 19.61
N GLN A 6 -8.01 -5.87 20.85
CA GLN A 6 -7.34 -4.78 21.54
C GLN A 6 -5.85 -5.07 21.80
N ALA A 7 -5.48 -6.30 22.11
CA ALA A 7 -4.08 -6.69 22.26
C ALA A 7 -3.30 -6.56 20.94
N PHE A 8 -3.88 -7.00 19.81
CA PHE A 8 -3.27 -6.82 18.48
C PHE A 8 -3.17 -5.35 18.10
N VAL A 9 -4.23 -4.56 18.32
CA VAL A 9 -4.24 -3.11 18.04
C VAL A 9 -3.20 -2.38 18.88
N GLN A 10 -3.07 -2.70 20.18
CA GLN A 10 -2.02 -2.12 21.03
C GLN A 10 -0.61 -2.52 20.57
N GLY A 11 -0.43 -3.77 20.13
CA GLY A 11 0.83 -4.23 19.56
C GLY A 11 1.18 -3.53 18.24
N LEU A 12 0.20 -3.26 17.39
CA LEU A 12 0.37 -2.52 16.13
C LEU A 12 0.71 -1.04 16.36
N LYS A 13 0.26 -0.45 17.47
CA LYS A 13 0.61 0.90 17.93
C LYS A 13 2.03 0.99 18.53
N SER A 14 2.74 -0.12 18.67
CA SER A 14 4.08 -0.12 19.24
C SER A 14 5.07 0.71 18.42
N ARG A 15 5.92 1.45 19.11
CA ARG A 15 7.02 2.21 18.50
C ARG A 15 8.11 1.31 17.92
N ASN A 16 8.23 0.07 18.43
CA ASN A 16 9.20 -0.89 17.93
C ASN A 16 8.71 -1.52 16.63
N GLU A 17 9.51 -1.40 15.57
CA GLU A 17 9.23 -1.94 14.25
C GLU A 17 9.17 -3.46 14.23
N ASP A 18 10.11 -4.15 14.90
CA ASP A 18 10.13 -5.61 14.96
C ASP A 18 8.90 -6.16 15.69
N THR A 19 8.51 -5.50 16.79
CA THR A 19 7.28 -5.86 17.52
C THR A 19 6.05 -5.64 16.66
N ARG A 20 5.99 -4.53 15.93
CA ARG A 20 4.85 -4.21 15.05
C ARG A 20 4.72 -5.22 13.91
N LEU A 21 5.83 -5.60 13.27
CA LEU A 21 5.85 -6.62 12.22
C LEU A 21 5.48 -8.00 12.76
N SER A 22 6.06 -8.41 13.90
CA SER A 22 5.73 -9.68 14.55
C SER A 22 4.24 -9.77 14.91
N ILE A 23 3.65 -8.67 15.39
CA ILE A 23 2.22 -8.60 15.73
C ILE A 23 1.37 -8.60 14.46
N ALA A 24 1.77 -7.93 13.38
CA ALA A 24 1.06 -7.97 12.10
C ALA A 24 1.03 -9.39 11.50
N THR A 25 2.15 -10.13 11.59
CA THR A 25 2.21 -11.54 11.17
C THR A 25 1.38 -12.44 12.08
N ALA A 26 1.41 -12.23 13.40
CA ALA A 26 0.56 -12.97 14.32
C ALA A 26 -0.92 -12.71 14.07
N LEU A 27 -1.30 -11.46 13.77
CA LEU A 27 -2.66 -11.08 13.37
C LEU A 27 -3.05 -11.78 12.06
N GLN A 28 -2.17 -11.81 11.07
CA GLN A 28 -2.42 -12.52 9.80
C GLN A 28 -2.66 -14.01 10.04
N HIS A 29 -1.82 -14.67 10.86
CA HIS A 29 -2.03 -16.07 11.22
C HIS A 29 -3.35 -16.27 11.95
N TYR A 30 -3.68 -15.41 12.92
CA TYR A 30 -4.94 -15.49 13.66
C TYR A 30 -6.16 -15.35 12.74
N ILE A 31 -6.11 -14.42 11.78
CA ILE A 31 -7.18 -14.28 10.77
C ILE A 31 -7.27 -15.51 9.87
N ASN A 32 -6.13 -16.11 9.48
CA ASN A 32 -6.14 -17.30 8.63
C ASN A 32 -6.59 -18.58 9.34
N THR A 33 -6.32 -18.73 10.64
CA THR A 33 -6.61 -19.98 11.37
C THR A 33 -7.87 -19.90 12.21
N GLU A 34 -8.02 -18.87 13.03
CA GLU A 34 -9.07 -18.82 14.05
C GLU A 34 -10.35 -18.17 13.50
N VAL A 35 -10.22 -17.14 12.67
CA VAL A 35 -11.38 -16.43 12.08
C VAL A 35 -12.11 -17.31 11.06
N GLN A 36 -11.42 -18.22 10.36
CA GLN A 36 -12.11 -19.16 9.46
C GLN A 36 -12.94 -20.22 10.20
N GLU A 37 -12.65 -20.48 11.48
CA GLU A 37 -13.39 -21.43 12.32
C GLU A 37 -14.57 -20.79 13.07
N LEU A 38 -14.64 -19.45 13.09
CA LEU A 38 -15.72 -18.70 13.72
C LEU A 38 -16.99 -18.68 12.86
N SER A 39 -18.13 -18.45 13.52
CA SER A 39 -19.40 -18.26 12.81
C SER A 39 -19.41 -16.96 11.99
N SER A 40 -20.17 -16.93 10.89
CA SER A 40 -20.24 -15.77 9.99
C SER A 40 -20.57 -14.45 10.69
N GLU A 41 -21.40 -14.48 11.75
CA GLU A 41 -21.77 -13.29 12.51
C GLU A 41 -20.61 -12.74 13.37
N GLN A 42 -19.86 -13.63 14.03
CA GLN A 42 -18.71 -13.27 14.86
C GLN A 42 -17.55 -12.73 14.02
N ASN A 43 -17.37 -13.25 12.81
CA ASN A 43 -16.40 -12.74 11.86
C ASN A 43 -16.72 -11.34 11.39
N ILE A 44 -17.99 -11.06 11.10
CA ILE A 44 -18.43 -9.72 10.69
C ILE A 44 -18.20 -8.71 11.82
N GLU A 45 -18.54 -9.06 13.06
CA GLU A 45 -18.34 -8.18 14.22
C GLU A 45 -16.85 -7.89 14.46
N PHE A 46 -16.00 -8.93 14.49
CA PHE A 46 -14.55 -8.80 14.66
C PHE A 46 -13.92 -7.93 13.55
N MET A 47 -14.27 -8.21 12.28
CA MET A 47 -13.73 -7.45 11.16
C MET A 47 -14.20 -6.00 11.16
N SER A 48 -15.45 -5.76 11.56
CA SER A 48 -15.97 -4.40 11.71
C SER A 48 -15.21 -3.61 12.77
N GLU A 49 -14.96 -4.20 13.95
CA GLU A 49 -14.20 -3.57 15.03
C GLU A 49 -12.74 -3.31 14.61
N LEU A 50 -12.09 -4.28 13.97
CA LEU A 50 -10.72 -4.13 13.46
C LEU A 50 -10.63 -3.02 12.41
N ASN A 51 -11.59 -2.95 11.48
CA ASN A 51 -11.64 -1.91 10.47
C ASN A 51 -11.85 -0.51 11.06
N SER A 52 -12.69 -0.38 12.09
CA SER A 52 -12.87 0.89 12.80
C SER A 52 -11.56 1.34 13.44
N ASN A 53 -10.86 0.44 14.14
CA ASN A 53 -9.58 0.74 14.76
C ASN A 53 -8.50 1.12 13.73
N ILE A 54 -8.44 0.43 12.57
CA ILE A 54 -7.53 0.77 11.49
C ILE A 54 -7.80 2.18 10.96
N TYR A 55 -9.07 2.55 10.78
CA TYR A 55 -9.46 3.89 10.32
C TYR A 55 -8.99 4.98 11.30
N ASP A 56 -9.20 4.76 12.59
CA ASP A 56 -8.77 5.68 13.64
C ASP A 56 -7.24 5.82 13.68
N MET A 57 -6.53 4.71 13.53
CA MET A 57 -5.06 4.67 13.49
C MET A 57 -4.50 5.42 12.27
N LEU A 58 -5.11 5.29 11.09
CA LEU A 58 -4.71 6.02 9.88
C LEU A 58 -5.03 7.52 9.95
N SER A 59 -6.11 7.88 10.65
CA SER A 59 -6.54 9.27 10.85
C SER A 59 -5.77 9.99 11.94
N SER A 60 -5.09 9.25 12.82
CA SER A 60 -4.27 9.78 13.90
C SER A 60 -3.13 10.67 13.38
N SER A 61 -2.54 11.49 14.25
CA SER A 61 -1.34 12.27 13.94
C SER A 61 -0.04 11.49 14.13
N ASP A 62 -0.08 10.33 14.80
CA ASP A 62 1.11 9.53 15.12
C ASP A 62 1.53 8.66 13.91
N ILE A 63 2.80 8.79 13.53
CA ILE A 63 3.41 8.01 12.45
C ILE A 63 3.35 6.51 12.77
N HIS A 64 3.55 6.12 14.03
CA HIS A 64 3.56 4.72 14.45
C HIS A 64 2.16 4.10 14.35
N GLU A 65 1.12 4.84 14.74
CA GLU A 65 -0.26 4.39 14.57
C GLU A 65 -0.60 4.25 13.07
N LYS A 66 -0.20 5.20 12.22
CA LYS A 66 -0.38 5.08 10.77
C LYS A 66 0.30 3.86 10.19
N LYS A 67 1.56 3.60 10.57
CA LYS A 67 2.31 2.40 10.15
C LYS A 67 1.62 1.12 10.63
N GLY A 68 1.10 1.11 11.86
CA GLY A 68 0.32 -0.01 12.39
C GLY A 68 -0.98 -0.27 11.63
N GLY A 69 -1.72 0.80 11.29
CA GLY A 69 -2.96 0.70 10.52
C GLY A 69 -2.71 0.16 9.12
N LEU A 70 -1.65 0.64 8.44
CA LEU A 70 -1.26 0.12 7.12
C LEU A 70 -0.89 -1.36 7.17
N LEU A 71 -0.11 -1.79 8.16
CA LEU A 71 0.25 -3.21 8.34
C LEU A 71 -0.98 -4.07 8.68
N GLY A 72 -1.94 -3.53 9.43
CA GLY A 72 -3.23 -4.19 9.67
C GLY A 72 -4.00 -4.45 8.36
N ILE A 73 -4.01 -3.49 7.44
CA ILE A 73 -4.62 -3.68 6.10
C ILE A 73 -3.89 -4.78 5.32
N VAL A 74 -2.56 -4.81 5.35
CA VAL A 74 -1.77 -5.86 4.68
C VAL A 74 -2.17 -7.25 5.17
N SER A 75 -2.30 -7.44 6.48
CA SER A 75 -2.69 -8.72 7.07
C SER A 75 -4.12 -9.16 6.67
N GLN A 76 -5.00 -8.23 6.30
CA GLN A 76 -6.38 -8.51 5.90
C GLN A 76 -6.55 -8.78 4.40
N ILE A 77 -5.73 -8.18 3.52
CA ILE A 77 -5.86 -8.32 2.06
C ILE A 77 -5.70 -9.78 1.61
N ASP A 78 -4.85 -10.54 2.31
CA ASP A 78 -4.51 -11.92 1.94
C ASP A 78 -5.63 -12.94 2.30
N VAL A 79 -6.69 -12.54 3.01
CA VAL A 79 -7.69 -13.44 3.63
C VAL A 79 -9.11 -13.30 3.04
N ASP A 80 -9.24 -12.94 1.76
CA ASP A 80 -10.50 -12.59 1.08
C ASP A 80 -11.03 -11.19 1.40
N GLY A 81 -10.34 -10.18 0.88
CA GLY A 81 -10.90 -8.83 0.79
C GLY A 81 -12.12 -8.81 -0.13
N SER A 82 -13.33 -8.77 0.43
CA SER A 82 -14.53 -8.46 -0.35
C SER A 82 -14.34 -7.15 -1.13
N ASP A 83 -14.88 -7.07 -2.36
CA ASP A 83 -14.74 -5.91 -3.26
C ASP A 83 -15.03 -4.57 -2.56
N GLY A 84 -16.05 -4.54 -1.69
CA GLY A 84 -16.44 -3.36 -0.93
C GLY A 84 -15.39 -2.92 0.10
N GLN A 85 -14.66 -3.86 0.68
CA GLN A 85 -13.60 -3.57 1.66
C GLN A 85 -12.33 -3.07 0.97
N LEU A 86 -11.94 -3.68 -0.16
CA LEU A 86 -10.82 -3.22 -0.97
C LEU A 86 -11.05 -1.79 -1.48
N LEU A 87 -12.28 -1.44 -1.88
CA LEU A 87 -12.61 -0.07 -2.27
C LEU A 87 -12.44 0.93 -1.11
N LYS A 88 -12.87 0.56 0.11
CA LYS A 88 -12.69 1.41 1.29
C LYS A 88 -11.21 1.65 1.57
N PHE A 89 -10.40 0.59 1.58
CA PHE A 89 -8.95 0.72 1.77
C PHE A 89 -8.29 1.57 0.69
N TYR A 90 -8.69 1.40 -0.57
CA TYR A 90 -8.19 2.23 -1.64
C TYR A 90 -8.45 3.71 -1.39
N ASN A 91 -9.69 4.08 -1.01
CA ASN A 91 -10.02 5.46 -0.70
C ASN A 91 -9.20 6.02 0.48
N LEU A 92 -8.87 5.20 1.48
CA LEU A 92 -8.01 5.60 2.60
C LEU A 92 -6.58 5.86 2.13
N LEU A 93 -5.98 4.91 1.40
CA LEU A 93 -4.61 5.02 0.90
C LEU A 93 -4.47 6.19 -0.09
N ARG A 94 -5.49 6.40 -0.93
CA ARG A 94 -5.57 7.49 -1.88
C ARG A 94 -5.54 8.86 -1.20
N ASN A 95 -6.17 8.99 -0.03
CA ASN A 95 -6.19 10.20 0.79
C ASN A 95 -4.93 10.35 1.65
N LEU A 96 -4.31 9.23 2.03
CA LEU A 96 -3.07 9.19 2.81
C LEU A 96 -1.85 9.66 2.01
N LEU A 97 -1.82 9.40 0.69
CA LEU A 97 -0.76 9.87 -0.19
C LEU A 97 -1.10 11.20 -0.86
N PRO A 98 -0.19 12.20 -0.84
CA PRO A 98 1.18 12.17 -0.28
C PRO A 98 1.23 12.37 1.25
N SER A 99 2.17 11.68 1.93
CA SER A 99 2.40 11.77 3.38
C SER A 99 3.76 12.41 3.69
N PRO A 100 3.93 13.10 4.83
CA PRO A 100 5.24 13.66 5.24
C PRO A 100 6.28 12.60 5.61
N ASP A 101 5.84 11.42 6.06
CA ASP A 101 6.75 10.32 6.45
C ASP A 101 6.97 9.34 5.29
N ILE A 102 8.24 9.09 4.97
CA ILE A 102 8.64 8.18 3.88
C ILE A 102 8.23 6.74 4.19
N GLY A 103 8.43 6.28 5.42
CA GLY A 103 8.08 4.91 5.79
C GLY A 103 6.57 4.64 5.71
N VAL A 104 5.73 5.62 6.04
CA VAL A 104 4.28 5.54 5.81
C VAL A 104 3.97 5.45 4.31
N MET A 105 4.67 6.24 3.47
CA MET A 105 4.47 6.17 2.01
C MET A 105 4.89 4.82 1.41
N GLU A 106 6.00 4.25 1.89
CA GLU A 106 6.52 2.95 1.44
C GLU A 106 5.53 1.83 1.76
N ILE A 107 5.07 1.75 3.01
CA ILE A 107 4.09 0.73 3.40
C ILE A 107 2.78 0.96 2.63
N ALA A 108 2.32 2.20 2.47
CA ALA A 108 1.10 2.50 1.73
C ALA A 108 1.18 2.08 0.25
N ALA A 109 2.33 2.30 -0.40
CA ALA A 109 2.55 1.86 -1.78
C ALA A 109 2.55 0.33 -1.86
N GLN A 110 3.23 -0.37 -0.93
CA GLN A 110 3.21 -1.84 -0.86
C GLN A 110 1.81 -2.39 -0.66
N VAL A 111 1.00 -1.76 0.20
CA VAL A 111 -0.41 -2.13 0.40
C VAL A 111 -1.16 -2.00 -0.93
N MET A 112 -1.00 -0.89 -1.66
CA MET A 112 -1.64 -0.71 -2.96
C MET A 112 -1.19 -1.76 -3.99
N GLY A 113 0.09 -2.12 -4.03
CA GLY A 113 0.60 -3.20 -4.89
C GLY A 113 -0.03 -4.55 -4.56
N ARG A 114 -0.12 -4.92 -3.28
CA ARG A 114 -0.79 -6.16 -2.85
C ARG A 114 -2.28 -6.16 -3.18
N MET A 115 -2.97 -5.04 -2.96
CA MET A 115 -4.36 -4.90 -3.36
C MET A 115 -4.52 -5.09 -4.87
N ALA A 116 -3.65 -4.50 -5.67
CA ALA A 116 -3.69 -4.62 -7.12
C ALA A 116 -3.39 -6.03 -7.65
N ALA A 117 -2.74 -6.88 -6.86
CA ALA A 117 -2.55 -8.30 -7.15
C ALA A 117 -3.73 -9.19 -6.70
N SER A 118 -4.64 -8.66 -5.87
CA SER A 118 -5.80 -9.40 -5.37
C SER A 118 -6.90 -9.52 -6.44
N SER A 119 -7.54 -10.70 -6.53
CA SER A 119 -8.52 -11.04 -7.57
C SER A 119 -9.81 -10.20 -7.53
N GLY A 120 -10.12 -9.54 -6.42
CA GLY A 120 -11.30 -8.66 -6.26
C GLY A 120 -11.05 -7.19 -6.60
N TYR A 121 -9.80 -6.82 -6.95
CA TYR A 121 -9.47 -5.42 -7.18
C TYR A 121 -9.77 -4.97 -8.61
N ARG A 122 -10.50 -3.86 -8.75
CA ARG A 122 -10.95 -3.36 -10.05
C ARG A 122 -9.80 -2.72 -10.83
N THR A 123 -9.63 -3.16 -12.07
CA THR A 123 -8.67 -2.62 -13.04
C THR A 123 -8.74 -1.09 -13.16
N GLU A 124 -9.95 -0.52 -13.17
CA GLU A 124 -10.18 0.93 -13.25
C GLU A 124 -9.48 1.72 -12.13
N HIS A 125 -9.40 1.16 -10.92
CA HIS A 125 -8.71 1.81 -9.80
C HIS A 125 -7.20 1.77 -9.95
N ILE A 126 -6.66 0.66 -10.48
CA ILE A 126 -5.24 0.53 -10.81
C ILE A 126 -4.88 1.54 -11.91
N GLU A 127 -5.65 1.58 -12.99
CA GLU A 127 -5.45 2.50 -14.12
C GLU A 127 -5.42 3.96 -13.65
N PHE A 128 -6.43 4.37 -12.87
CA PHE A 128 -6.49 5.71 -12.29
C PHE A 128 -5.27 6.00 -11.40
N GLN A 129 -4.86 5.04 -10.57
CA GLN A 129 -3.75 5.24 -9.65
C GLN A 129 -2.40 5.33 -10.39
N VAL A 130 -2.19 4.55 -11.45
CA VAL A 130 -1.01 4.65 -12.32
C VAL A 130 -0.99 6.00 -13.02
N GLN A 131 -2.09 6.41 -13.65
CA GLN A 131 -2.20 7.69 -14.35
C GLN A 131 -1.89 8.87 -13.42
N ARG A 132 -2.54 8.91 -12.25
CA ARG A 132 -2.30 9.93 -11.22
C ARG A 132 -0.84 9.96 -10.75
N SER A 133 -0.20 8.80 -10.60
CA SER A 133 1.18 8.73 -10.14
C SER A 133 2.16 9.21 -11.22
N VAL A 134 1.88 8.94 -12.49
CA VAL A 134 2.66 9.47 -13.62
C VAL A 134 2.55 11.00 -13.68
N GLU A 135 1.36 11.57 -13.49
CA GLU A 135 1.17 13.02 -13.43
C GLU A 135 1.98 13.66 -12.29
N TRP A 136 2.08 12.97 -11.16
CA TRP A 136 2.91 13.42 -10.04
C TRP A 136 4.41 13.44 -10.34
N LEU A 137 4.92 12.60 -11.24
CA LEU A 137 6.33 12.67 -11.67
C LEU A 137 6.66 14.00 -12.34
N GLY A 138 5.69 14.60 -13.04
CA GLY A 138 5.84 15.90 -13.73
C GLY A 138 5.74 17.13 -12.83
N THR A 139 5.58 16.96 -11.52
CA THR A 139 5.51 18.09 -10.56
C THR A 139 6.91 18.68 -10.26
N GLU A 140 6.95 19.87 -9.65
CA GLU A 140 8.19 20.60 -9.41
C GLU A 140 9.21 19.86 -8.50
N LYS A 141 10.44 20.36 -8.48
CA LYS A 141 11.49 19.84 -7.60
C LYS A 141 11.08 20.01 -6.12
N ASN A 142 11.21 18.93 -5.35
CA ASN A 142 10.90 18.81 -3.91
C ASN A 142 9.43 18.57 -3.50
N ASP A 143 8.49 18.32 -4.43
CA ASP A 143 7.11 17.95 -4.07
C ASP A 143 7.06 16.53 -3.44
N PRO A 144 6.47 16.33 -2.24
CA PRO A 144 6.30 15.00 -1.64
C PRO A 144 5.52 14.02 -2.54
N LYS A 145 4.70 14.52 -3.46
CA LYS A 145 4.02 13.71 -4.48
C LYS A 145 4.98 12.94 -5.36
N ARG A 146 6.17 13.46 -5.66
CA ARG A 146 7.16 12.74 -6.48
C ARG A 146 7.67 11.49 -5.80
N HIS A 147 7.89 11.55 -4.49
CA HIS A 147 8.31 10.39 -3.72
C HIS A 147 7.18 9.35 -3.67
N ALA A 148 5.96 9.77 -3.36
CA ALA A 148 4.79 8.89 -3.40
C ALA A 148 4.60 8.25 -4.79
N ALA A 149 4.79 9.02 -5.85
CA ALA A 149 4.66 8.55 -7.23
C ALA A 149 5.64 7.43 -7.57
N VAL A 150 6.93 7.61 -7.30
CA VAL A 150 7.93 6.57 -7.63
C VAL A 150 7.70 5.29 -6.85
N LEU A 151 7.28 5.39 -5.59
CA LEU A 151 6.94 4.22 -4.77
C LEU A 151 5.72 3.48 -5.33
N VAL A 152 4.63 4.19 -5.64
CA VAL A 152 3.43 3.55 -6.20
C VAL A 152 3.73 2.94 -7.57
N LEU A 153 4.44 3.66 -8.45
CA LEU A 153 4.75 3.16 -9.79
C LEU A 153 5.68 1.94 -9.75
N ARG A 154 6.62 1.88 -8.81
CA ARG A 154 7.44 0.69 -8.56
C ARG A 154 6.57 -0.52 -8.24
N GLU A 155 5.64 -0.37 -7.30
CA GLU A 155 4.75 -1.47 -6.89
C GLU A 155 3.81 -1.88 -8.02
N MET A 156 3.22 -0.92 -8.73
CA MET A 156 2.30 -1.19 -9.85
C MET A 156 2.98 -1.89 -11.03
N ALA A 157 4.25 -1.57 -11.30
CA ALA A 157 5.02 -2.27 -12.32
C ALA A 157 5.17 -3.77 -12.00
N VAL A 158 5.26 -4.13 -10.71
CA VAL A 158 5.37 -5.53 -10.26
C VAL A 158 4.01 -6.21 -10.18
N SER A 159 3.03 -5.58 -9.51
CA SER A 159 1.72 -6.19 -9.23
C SER A 159 0.77 -6.20 -10.42
N SER A 160 0.91 -5.22 -11.32
CA SER A 160 -0.08 -4.93 -12.37
C SER A 160 0.61 -4.53 -13.68
N SER A 161 1.62 -5.31 -14.06
CA SER A 161 2.51 -5.06 -15.19
C SER A 161 1.77 -4.75 -16.50
N THR A 162 0.65 -5.41 -16.77
CA THR A 162 -0.15 -5.17 -17.99
C THR A 162 -0.73 -3.78 -18.05
N ILE A 163 -1.30 -3.30 -16.95
CA ILE A 163 -1.91 -1.98 -16.85
C ILE A 163 -0.82 -0.91 -16.83
N PHE A 164 0.22 -1.12 -16.01
CA PHE A 164 1.37 -0.22 -15.94
C PHE A 164 2.00 0.00 -17.33
N TYR A 165 2.16 -1.07 -18.12
CA TYR A 165 2.78 -0.98 -19.44
C TYR A 165 1.98 -0.10 -20.42
N GLN A 166 0.67 0.06 -20.25
CA GLN A 166 -0.12 0.98 -21.08
C GLN A 166 0.33 2.44 -20.90
N GLN A 167 0.91 2.78 -19.75
CA GLN A 167 1.42 4.12 -19.41
C GLN A 167 2.95 4.21 -19.48
N ILE A 168 3.62 3.23 -20.09
CA ILE A 168 5.08 3.11 -20.07
C ILE A 168 5.80 4.31 -20.71
N GLN A 169 5.24 4.89 -21.77
CA GLN A 169 5.81 6.06 -22.43
C GLN A 169 5.78 7.29 -21.50
N SER A 170 4.60 7.61 -20.97
CA SER A 170 4.41 8.69 -20.00
C SER A 170 5.27 8.51 -18.74
N PHE A 171 5.45 7.26 -18.29
CA PHE A 171 6.37 6.94 -17.21
C PHE A 171 7.82 7.33 -17.55
N PHE A 172 8.33 6.93 -18.73
CA PHE A 172 9.69 7.26 -19.16
C PHE A 172 9.90 8.77 -19.31
N ASP A 173 8.91 9.49 -19.83
CA ASP A 173 8.96 10.95 -19.95
C ASP A 173 9.13 11.62 -18.57
N GLY A 174 8.47 11.10 -17.54
CA GLY A 174 8.54 11.63 -16.17
C GLY A 174 9.76 11.17 -15.36
N ILE A 175 10.13 9.89 -15.42
CA ILE A 175 11.07 9.27 -14.47
C ILE A 175 12.50 9.83 -14.61
N PHE A 176 12.93 10.23 -15.81
CA PHE A 176 14.28 10.77 -16.04
C PHE A 176 14.51 12.12 -15.34
N HIS A 177 13.45 12.88 -15.06
CA HIS A 177 13.53 14.07 -14.22
C HIS A 177 13.73 13.69 -12.74
N VAL A 178 13.19 12.54 -12.32
CA VAL A 178 13.18 12.11 -10.93
C VAL A 178 14.46 11.43 -10.49
N ILE A 179 15.16 10.72 -11.39
CA ILE A 179 16.48 10.14 -11.09
C ILE A 179 17.55 11.19 -10.77
N HIS A 180 17.34 12.44 -11.18
CA HIS A 180 18.21 13.58 -10.91
C HIS A 180 17.74 14.42 -9.71
N ASP A 181 16.89 13.87 -8.84
CA ASP A 181 16.37 14.60 -7.67
C ASP A 181 17.48 15.01 -6.68
N SER A 182 17.23 16.09 -5.93
CA SER A 182 18.14 16.54 -4.87
C SER A 182 18.22 15.53 -3.72
N LYS A 183 17.12 14.84 -3.39
CA LYS A 183 17.02 13.86 -2.30
C LYS A 183 17.48 12.48 -2.74
N GLN A 184 18.41 11.91 -1.99
CA GLN A 184 18.96 10.57 -2.27
C GLN A 184 17.88 9.47 -2.26
N SER A 185 17.00 9.47 -1.26
CA SER A 185 15.94 8.45 -1.15
C SER A 185 15.01 8.42 -2.37
N ILE A 186 14.69 9.58 -2.94
CA ILE A 186 13.88 9.67 -4.16
C ILE A 186 14.64 9.08 -5.36
N ARG A 187 15.94 9.36 -5.48
CA ARG A 187 16.77 8.79 -6.57
C ARG A 187 16.85 7.28 -6.48
N GLU A 188 17.04 6.73 -5.29
CA GLU A 188 17.07 5.28 -5.05
C GLU A 188 15.75 4.62 -5.46
N CYS A 189 14.62 5.14 -4.97
CA CYS A 189 13.29 4.64 -5.35
C CYS A 189 13.01 4.79 -6.85
N ALA A 190 13.47 5.87 -7.49
CA ALA A 190 13.30 6.07 -8.92
C ALA A 190 14.09 5.05 -9.75
N ILE A 191 15.30 4.69 -9.32
CA ILE A 191 16.10 3.65 -9.97
C ILE A 191 15.44 2.26 -9.83
N GLU A 192 14.85 1.97 -8.67
CA GLU A 192 14.08 0.72 -8.48
C GLU A 192 12.85 0.66 -9.39
N ALA A 193 12.07 1.75 -9.47
CA ALA A 193 10.93 1.85 -10.39
C ALA A 193 11.36 1.69 -11.85
N LEU A 194 12.47 2.34 -12.24
CA LEU A 194 13.05 2.22 -13.57
C LEU A 194 13.50 0.78 -13.88
N ARG A 195 14.13 0.11 -12.91
CA ARG A 195 14.53 -1.30 -13.04
C ARG A 195 13.33 -2.21 -13.28
N ALA A 196 12.25 -2.02 -12.51
CA ALA A 196 11.01 -2.78 -12.69
C ALA A 196 10.43 -2.54 -14.08
N ALA A 197 10.33 -1.28 -14.51
CA ALA A 197 9.83 -0.92 -15.84
C ALA A 197 10.66 -1.50 -16.99
N LEU A 198 11.99 -1.40 -16.92
CA LEU A 198 12.89 -1.98 -17.94
C LEU A 198 12.78 -3.50 -18.01
N SER A 199 12.61 -4.17 -16.87
CA SER A 199 12.40 -5.62 -16.84
C SER A 199 11.13 -6.02 -17.58
N LEU A 200 10.07 -5.22 -17.51
CA LEU A 200 8.83 -5.44 -18.26
C LEU A 200 8.99 -5.22 -19.77
N VAL A 201 9.77 -4.21 -20.18
CA VAL A 201 10.06 -3.94 -21.59
C VAL A 201 10.77 -5.14 -22.21
N VAL A 202 11.83 -5.63 -21.56
CA VAL A 202 12.58 -6.80 -22.03
C VAL A 202 11.65 -8.01 -22.18
N GLN A 203 10.81 -8.30 -21.19
CA GLN A 203 9.87 -9.43 -21.24
C GLN A 203 8.85 -9.37 -22.38
N ARG A 204 8.57 -8.18 -22.94
CA ARG A 204 7.58 -8.00 -24.01
C ARG A 204 8.19 -7.91 -25.40
N GLU A 205 9.47 -7.60 -25.50
CA GLU A 205 10.22 -7.57 -26.77
C GLU A 205 10.88 -8.93 -27.11
N THR A 206 10.83 -9.91 -26.20
CA THR A 206 11.31 -11.28 -26.41
C THR A 206 10.15 -12.22 -26.73
#